data_AF-A0A2V8C0N0-F1
#
_entry.id   AF-A0A2V8C0N0-F1
#
_cell.length_a   1.000
_cell.length_b   1.000
_cell.length_c   1.000
_cell.angle_alpha   90.00
_cell.angle_beta   90.00
_cell.angle_gamma   90.00
#
_symmetry.space_group_name_H-M   'P 1'
#
loop_
_entity.id
_entity.type
_entity.pdbx_description
1 polymer ?
#
loop_
_entity_poly.entity_id
_entity_poly.type
_entity_poly.pdbx_seq_one_letter_code
_entity_poly.pdbx_strand_id
1 'polypeptide(L)'
;MTVRKGDPVTVSMQIRPAERLVRWTVDVRNGEHRLVRSTMNGMLLPREFLARTRPRFVPRLTERGKARQTVLDLCDGVRAVAEIERAAYERHPDLFASLDLAQTFVAEVVARDGA
;
A
#
# COMPACT_ATOMS: atom_id res chain seq x y z
N MET A 1 24.22 13.79 18.37
CA MET A 1 23.69 13.52 19.72
C MET A 1 24.15 12.13 20.13
N THR A 2 24.71 11.99 21.33
CA THR A 2 25.26 10.71 21.83
C THR A 2 24.49 10.31 23.08
N VAL A 3 23.82 9.16 23.04
CA VAL A 3 23.12 8.56 24.19
C VAL A 3 24.14 7.88 25.10
N ARG A 4 24.01 8.03 26.41
CA ARG A 4 24.90 7.43 27.42
C ARG A 4 24.17 6.38 28.24
N LYS A 5 24.94 5.48 28.89
CA LYS A 5 24.41 4.50 29.83
C LYS A 5 23.66 5.22 30.96
N GLY A 6 22.41 4.85 31.20
CA GLY A 6 21.55 5.45 32.23
C GLY A 6 20.60 6.53 31.69
N ASP A 7 20.73 6.96 30.43
CA ASP A 7 19.77 7.89 29.82
C ASP A 7 18.42 7.18 29.58
N PRO A 8 17.29 7.69 30.12
CA PRO A 8 15.99 7.13 29.79
C PRO A 8 15.63 7.49 28.35
N VAL A 9 15.17 6.50 27.58
CA VAL A 9 14.75 6.66 26.18
C VAL A 9 13.33 6.15 26.04
N THR A 10 12.44 7.03 25.59
CA THR A 10 11.03 6.69 25.30
C THR A 10 10.80 6.73 23.81
N VAL A 11 10.26 5.65 23.25
CA VAL A 11 9.92 5.56 21.83
C VAL A 11 8.40 5.47 21.70
N SER A 12 7.80 6.45 21.03
CA SER A 12 6.37 6.47 20.70
C SER A 12 6.19 6.20 19.21
N MET A 13 5.46 5.15 18.86
CA MET A 13 5.23 4.75 17.47
C MET A 13 3.76 4.87 17.09
N GLN A 14 3.50 5.41 15.90
CA GLN A 14 2.19 5.50 15.28
C GLN A 14 2.23 4.83 13.91
N ILE A 15 1.37 3.85 13.70
CA ILE A 15 1.22 3.16 12.41
C ILE A 15 -0.11 3.59 11.81
N ARG A 16 -0.10 4.05 10.56
CA ARG A 16 -1.30 4.37 9.76
C ARG A 16 -1.33 3.48 8.53
N PRO A 17 -2.00 2.30 8.60
CA PRO A 17 -1.99 1.32 7.53
C PRO A 17 -2.59 1.84 6.22
N ALA A 18 -3.68 2.61 6.29
CA ALA A 18 -4.33 3.21 5.12
C ALA A 18 -3.39 4.15 4.34
N GLU A 19 -2.48 4.84 5.05
CA GLU A 19 -1.51 5.78 4.48
C GLU A 19 -0.14 5.14 4.20
N ARG A 20 0.05 3.84 4.51
CA ARG A 20 1.36 3.14 4.50
C ARG A 20 2.45 3.89 5.28
N LEU A 21 2.06 4.59 6.34
CA LEU A 21 2.93 5.46 7.12
C LEU A 21 3.23 4.85 8.49
N VAL A 22 4.50 4.81 8.86
CA VAL A 22 4.94 4.61 10.25
C VAL A 22 5.64 5.87 10.66
N ARG A 23 5.22 6.46 11.77
CA ARG A 23 5.87 7.61 12.40
C ARG A 23 6.36 7.17 13.77
N TRP A 24 7.56 7.59 14.14
CA TRP A 24 8.05 7.39 15.50
C TRP A 24 8.70 8.65 16.04
N THR A 25 8.53 8.83 17.35
CA THR A 25 9.20 9.86 18.14
C THR A 25 10.11 9.17 19.12
N VAL A 26 11.35 9.64 19.23
CA VAL A 26 12.32 9.20 20.23
C VAL A 26 12.58 10.38 21.14
N ASP A 27 12.20 10.25 22.40
CA ASP A 27 12.51 11.21 23.46
C ASP A 27 13.63 10.62 24.32
N VAL A 28 14.71 11.36 24.49
CA VAL A 28 15.86 10.98 25.32
C VAL A 28 15.95 11.94 26.50
N ARG A 29 16.28 11.41 27.69
CA ARG A 29 16.31 12.15 28.96
C ARG A 29 15.00 12.89 29.21
N ASN A 30 13.88 12.16 29.16
CA ASN A 30 12.53 12.70 29.40
C ASN A 30 12.16 13.90 28.50
N GLY A 31 12.68 13.92 27.27
CA GLY A 31 12.32 14.94 26.27
C GLY A 31 13.33 16.09 26.13
N GLU A 32 14.46 16.08 26.84
CA GLU A 32 15.56 17.02 26.58
C GLU A 32 16.03 16.95 25.12
N HIS A 33 15.99 15.76 24.54
CA HIS A 33 16.26 15.57 23.12
C HIS A 33 15.16 14.77 22.45
N ARG A 34 14.54 15.36 21.43
CA ARG A 34 13.44 14.74 20.69
C ARG A 34 13.81 14.56 19.21
N LEU A 35 13.67 13.35 18.71
CA LEU A 35 13.79 13.04 17.29
C LEU A 35 12.46 12.55 16.75
N VAL A 36 11.99 13.16 15.65
CA VAL A 36 10.78 12.72 14.94
C VAL A 36 11.19 12.16 13.59
N ARG A 37 10.76 10.93 13.29
CA ARG A 37 11.05 10.23 12.03
C ARG A 37 9.79 9.56 11.50
N SER A 38 9.76 9.30 10.20
CA SER A 38 8.67 8.54 9.57
C SER A 38 9.18 7.75 8.37
N THR A 39 8.45 6.69 7.98
CA THR A 39 8.68 5.99 6.70
C THR A 39 8.46 6.91 5.51
N MET A 40 7.70 8.00 5.64
CA MET A 40 7.59 9.04 4.61
C MET A 40 8.85 9.91 4.53
N ASN A 41 9.53 10.21 5.66
CA ASN A 41 10.84 10.86 5.67
C ASN A 41 12.00 9.92 5.26
N GLY A 42 11.74 8.62 5.11
CA GLY A 42 12.70 7.61 4.64
C GLY A 42 12.43 7.11 3.21
N MET A 43 11.22 7.33 2.67
CA MET A 43 10.94 7.11 1.26
C MET A 43 11.51 8.28 0.48
N LEU A 44 12.58 8.04 -0.26
CA LEU A 44 12.81 8.78 -1.50
C LEU A 44 11.60 8.53 -2.40
N LEU A 45 10.52 9.29 -2.25
CA LEU A 45 9.42 9.28 -3.20
C LEU A 45 10.04 9.73 -4.52
N PRO A 46 10.19 8.84 -5.51
CA PRO A 46 10.79 9.22 -6.78
C PRO A 46 9.99 10.40 -7.35
N ARG A 47 10.62 11.26 -8.14
CA ARG A 47 9.92 12.40 -8.75
C ARG A 47 8.67 11.96 -9.49
N GLU A 48 8.67 10.76 -10.07
CA GLU A 48 7.50 10.17 -10.71
C GLU A 48 6.31 9.95 -9.75
N PHE A 49 6.55 9.61 -8.47
CA PHE A 49 5.50 9.46 -7.46
C PHE A 49 4.90 10.80 -7.06
N LEU A 50 5.74 11.83 -6.86
CA LEU A 50 5.28 13.19 -6.55
C LEU A 50 4.57 13.85 -7.74
N ALA A 51 4.93 13.48 -8.97
CA ALA A 51 4.22 13.95 -10.15
C ALA A 51 2.78 13.44 -10.20
N ARG A 52 2.54 12.20 -9.73
CA ARG A 52 1.21 11.55 -9.71
C ARG A 52 0.26 12.10 -8.66
N THR A 53 0.76 12.84 -7.66
CA THR A 53 -0.06 13.47 -6.61
C THR A 53 -0.42 14.93 -6.91
N ARG A 54 0.05 15.48 -8.04
CA ARG A 54 -0.27 16.85 -8.45
C ARG A 54 -1.75 16.96 -8.85
N PRO A 55 -2.49 18.01 -8.44
CA PRO A 55 -3.90 18.16 -8.80
C PRO A 55 -4.21 18.20 -10.31
N ARG A 56 -3.23 18.60 -11.14
CA ARG A 56 -3.34 18.62 -12.60
C ARG A 56 -2.85 17.34 -13.29
N PHE A 57 -2.36 16.37 -12.53
CA PHE A 57 -1.97 15.08 -13.09
C PHE A 57 -3.22 14.32 -13.51
N VAL A 58 -3.26 13.83 -14.75
CA VAL A 58 -4.35 13.01 -15.27
C VAL A 58 -3.93 11.54 -15.17
N PRO A 59 -4.39 10.78 -14.17
CA PRO A 59 -4.00 9.39 -14.00
C PRO A 59 -4.54 8.52 -15.13
N ARG A 60 -3.76 7.52 -15.53
CA ARG A 60 -4.20 6.41 -16.37
C ARG A 60 -3.97 5.11 -15.61
N LEU A 61 -4.88 4.15 -15.77
CA LEU A 61 -4.70 2.84 -15.19
C LEU A 61 -3.50 2.14 -15.83
N THR A 62 -2.63 1.60 -14.99
CA THR A 62 -1.63 0.60 -15.40
C THR A 62 -2.33 -0.70 -15.76
N GLU A 63 -1.65 -1.65 -16.40
CA GLU A 63 -2.23 -2.98 -16.68
C GLU A 63 -2.74 -3.67 -15.40
N ARG A 64 -1.94 -3.60 -14.31
CA ARG A 64 -2.40 -4.08 -12.99
C ARG A 64 -3.61 -3.29 -12.45
N GLY A 65 -3.70 -2.00 -12.75
CA GLY A 65 -4.85 -1.16 -12.41
C GLY A 65 -6.11 -1.55 -13.19
N LYS A 66 -5.98 -1.86 -14.48
CA LYS A 66 -7.08 -2.37 -15.32
C LYS A 66 -7.54 -3.76 -14.87
N ALA A 67 -6.62 -4.63 -14.47
CA ALA A 67 -6.95 -5.93 -13.89
C ALA A 67 -7.71 -5.77 -12.56
N ARG A 68 -7.29 -4.86 -11.68
CA ARG A 68 -8.03 -4.55 -10.45
C ARG A 68 -9.42 -4.01 -10.77
N GLN A 69 -9.54 -3.08 -11.71
CA GLN A 69 -10.84 -2.57 -12.16
C GLN A 69 -11.75 -3.71 -12.64
N THR A 70 -11.23 -4.62 -13.44
CA THR A 70 -11.99 -5.80 -13.91
C THR A 70 -12.54 -6.63 -12.76
N VAL A 71 -11.73 -6.89 -11.72
CA VAL A 71 -12.18 -7.63 -10.54
C VAL A 71 -13.31 -6.87 -9.84
N LEU A 72 -13.13 -5.58 -9.59
CA LEU A 72 -14.13 -4.75 -8.90
C LEU A 72 -15.43 -4.64 -9.68
N ASP A 73 -15.36 -4.48 -11.00
CA ASP A 73 -16.54 -4.42 -11.88
C ASP A 73 -17.32 -5.75 -11.89
N LEU A 74 -16.65 -6.88 -11.63
CA LEU A 74 -17.25 -8.20 -11.57
C LEU A 74 -17.70 -8.61 -10.16
N CYS A 75 -17.35 -7.83 -9.12
CA CYS A 75 -17.87 -7.99 -7.75
C CYS A 75 -19.31 -7.42 -7.65
N ASP A 76 -20.23 -7.99 -8.42
CA ASP A 76 -21.61 -7.51 -8.59
C ASP A 76 -22.63 -8.19 -7.67
N GLY A 77 -22.17 -9.06 -6.76
CA GLY A 77 -23.02 -9.84 -5.86
C GLY A 77 -23.73 -11.03 -6.51
N VAL A 78 -23.47 -11.29 -7.80
CA VAL A 78 -24.05 -12.42 -8.55
C VAL A 78 -22.96 -13.44 -8.91
N ARG A 79 -21.77 -12.97 -9.30
CA ARG A 79 -20.67 -13.83 -9.71
C ARG A 79 -19.91 -14.41 -8.52
N ALA A 80 -19.61 -15.70 -8.59
CA ALA A 80 -18.72 -16.36 -7.64
C ALA A 80 -17.26 -15.95 -7.87
N VAL A 81 -16.44 -15.98 -6.81
CA VAL A 81 -15.01 -15.64 -6.87
C VAL A 81 -14.29 -16.41 -7.99
N ALA A 82 -14.55 -17.71 -8.14
CA ALA A 82 -13.94 -18.53 -9.19
C ALA A 82 -14.25 -18.06 -10.63
N GLU A 83 -15.42 -17.46 -10.86
CA GLU A 83 -15.78 -16.88 -12.16
C GLU A 83 -15.00 -15.59 -12.42
N ILE A 84 -14.80 -14.79 -11.37
CA ILE A 84 -14.01 -13.55 -11.41
C ILE A 84 -12.54 -13.88 -11.66
N GLU A 85 -12.00 -14.92 -11.04
CA GLU A 85 -10.63 -15.42 -11.25
C GLU A 85 -10.38 -15.79 -12.70
N ARG A 86 -11.29 -16.58 -13.29
CA ARG A 86 -11.21 -17.00 -14.69
C ARG A 86 -11.31 -15.80 -15.63
N ALA A 87 -12.23 -14.88 -15.38
CA ALA A 87 -12.37 -13.67 -16.18
C ALA A 87 -11.14 -12.75 -16.08
N ALA A 88 -10.50 -12.65 -14.91
CA ALA A 88 -9.27 -11.88 -14.73
C ALA A 88 -8.10 -12.51 -15.51
N TYR A 89 -7.97 -13.83 -15.46
CA TYR A 89 -6.96 -14.57 -16.23
C TYR A 89 -7.14 -14.39 -17.74
N GLU A 90 -8.37 -14.55 -18.25
CA GLU A 90 -8.68 -14.46 -19.68
C GLU A 90 -8.53 -13.04 -20.24
N ARG A 91 -8.91 -12.02 -19.46
CA ARG A 91 -8.89 -10.62 -19.91
C ARG A 91 -7.51 -9.95 -19.77
N HIS A 92 -6.63 -10.50 -18.94
CA HIS A 92 -5.29 -9.95 -18.68
C HIS A 92 -4.20 -11.02 -18.83
N PRO A 93 -4.09 -11.69 -20.00
CA PRO A 93 -3.15 -12.80 -20.20
C PRO A 93 -1.68 -12.37 -20.06
N ASP A 94 -1.37 -11.11 -20.42
CA ASP A 94 -0.01 -10.56 -20.26
C ASP A 94 0.38 -10.32 -18.79
N LEU A 95 -0.60 -10.27 -17.88
CA LEU A 95 -0.37 -10.02 -16.46
C LEU A 95 -0.24 -11.32 -15.65
N PHE A 96 -0.85 -12.40 -16.12
CA PHE A 96 -0.94 -13.67 -15.39
C PHE A 96 -0.36 -14.81 -16.22
N ALA A 97 0.82 -15.29 -15.84
CA ALA A 97 1.45 -16.44 -16.48
C ALA A 97 0.69 -17.76 -16.25
N SER A 98 -0.24 -17.77 -15.28
CA SER A 98 -1.03 -18.93 -14.91
C SER A 98 -2.29 -18.51 -14.14
N LEU A 99 -3.26 -19.43 -14.05
CA LEU A 99 -4.52 -19.17 -13.36
C LEU A 99 -4.30 -18.92 -11.86
N ASP A 100 -3.41 -19.65 -11.19
CA ASP A 100 -3.10 -19.50 -9.76
C ASP A 100 -2.60 -18.09 -9.38
N LEU A 101 -1.88 -17.43 -10.29
CA LEU A 101 -1.48 -16.03 -10.11
C LEU A 101 -2.67 -15.08 -10.18
N ALA A 102 -3.64 -15.35 -11.07
CA ALA A 102 -4.89 -14.60 -11.13
C ALA A 102 -5.73 -14.83 -9.86
N GLN A 103 -5.79 -16.06 -9.33
CA GLN A 103 -6.48 -16.38 -8.09
C GLN A 103 -5.91 -15.60 -6.90
N THR A 104 -4.58 -15.64 -6.74
CA THR A 104 -3.88 -14.87 -5.69
C THR A 104 -4.17 -13.37 -5.79
N PHE A 105 -4.18 -12.84 -7.02
CA PHE A 105 -4.51 -11.44 -7.25
C PHE A 105 -5.96 -11.10 -6.91
N VAL A 106 -6.92 -11.91 -7.37
CA VAL A 106 -8.35 -11.70 -7.09
C VAL A 106 -8.61 -11.78 -5.59
N ALA A 107 -8.05 -12.77 -4.89
CA ALA A 107 -8.16 -12.89 -3.44
C ALA A 107 -7.62 -11.64 -2.71
N GLU A 108 -6.48 -11.07 -3.14
CA GLU A 108 -5.94 -9.83 -2.57
C GLU A 108 -6.90 -8.63 -2.74
N VAL A 109 -7.53 -8.51 -3.92
CA VAL A 109 -8.48 -7.43 -4.21
C VAL A 109 -9.77 -7.61 -3.42
N VAL A 110 -10.37 -8.80 -3.46
CA VAL A 110 -11.64 -9.09 -2.78
C VAL A 110 -11.48 -8.98 -1.26
N ALA A 111 -10.38 -9.48 -0.68
CA ALA A 111 -10.15 -9.35 0.76
C ALA A 111 -9.97 -7.89 1.22
N ARG A 112 -9.58 -6.98 0.32
CA ARG A 112 -9.40 -5.56 0.62
C ARG A 112 -10.67 -4.74 0.41
N ASP A 113 -11.35 -4.98 -0.71
CA ASP A 113 -12.37 -4.09 -1.27
C ASP A 113 -13.76 -4.77 -1.41
N GLY A 114 -13.84 -6.09 -1.22
CA GLY A 114 -15.10 -6.86 -1.24
C GLY A 114 -15.85 -6.83 0.08
N ALA A 115 -17.16 -7.07 0.02
CA ALA A 115 -18.09 -7.07 1.16
C ALA A 115 -18.44 -8.49 1.64
#